data_AF-A0A6A5B5D0-F1
#
_entry.id   AF-A0A6A5B5D0-F1
#
_cell.length_a   1.000
_cell.length_b   1.000
_cell.length_c   1.000
_cell.angle_alpha   90.00
_cell.angle_beta   90.00
_cell.angle_gamma   90.00
#
_symmetry.space_group_name_H-M   'P 1'
#
loop_
_entity.id
_entity.type
_entity.pdbx_description
1 polymer ?
#
loop_
_entity_poly.entity_id
_entity_poly.type
_entity_poly.pdbx_seq_one_letter_code
_entity_poly.pdbx_strand_id
1 'polypeptide(L)'
;MNHHEQPQSSSSVGKESLKQPSVLNAREKVKQRMDNEMYLRAHPELKQMIAKAVDYILLTKPETRDLHQQICKFFMQENLRDICNNH
;
A
#
# COMPACT_ATOMS: atom_id res chain seq x y z
N MET A 1 42.36 3.62 6.27
CA MET A 1 41.19 4.52 6.31
C MET A 1 39.94 3.67 6.41
N ASN A 2 39.40 3.66 7.62
CA ASN A 2 38.14 3.12 8.14
C ASN A 2 37.26 2.28 7.20
N HIS A 3 37.28 0.98 7.46
CA HIS A 3 36.13 0.10 7.29
C HIS A 3 35.02 0.61 8.22
N HIS A 4 33.87 0.97 7.66
CA HIS A 4 32.65 1.13 8.44
C HIS A 4 31.65 0.11 7.92
N GLU A 5 31.63 -1.02 8.60
CA GLU A 5 30.61 -2.04 8.50
C GLU A 5 29.33 -1.58 9.21
N GLN A 6 28.23 -2.18 8.74
CA GLN A 6 26.94 -2.45 9.40
C GLN A 6 25.74 -1.51 9.16
N PRO A 7 24.49 -2.02 9.19
CA PRO A 7 24.08 -3.43 9.37
C PRO A 7 23.22 -4.00 8.24
N GLN A 8 23.37 -5.31 8.03
CA GLN A 8 22.32 -6.16 7.53
C GLN A 8 21.09 -6.05 8.43
N SER A 9 20.02 -5.43 7.95
CA SER A 9 18.69 -5.60 8.53
C SER A 9 18.02 -6.78 7.83
N SER A 10 18.09 -7.94 8.47
CA SER A 10 17.31 -9.12 8.16
C SER A 10 15.81 -8.83 8.33
N SER A 11 15.13 -8.39 7.29
CA SER A 11 13.69 -8.62 7.17
C SER A 11 13.43 -9.24 5.81
N SER A 12 13.04 -10.52 5.85
CA SER A 12 12.58 -11.29 4.71
C SER A 12 11.26 -10.70 4.20
N VAL A 13 11.33 -9.55 3.53
CA VAL A 13 10.27 -9.03 2.66
C VAL A 13 10.63 -9.52 1.27
N GLY A 14 9.72 -10.32 0.69
CA GLY A 14 10.02 -11.27 -0.38
C GLY A 14 10.95 -10.76 -1.48
N LYS A 15 12.01 -11.53 -1.74
CA LYS A 15 12.95 -11.45 -2.88
C LYS A 15 12.68 -10.26 -3.80
N GLU A 16 13.17 -9.09 -3.42
CA GLU A 16 13.05 -7.89 -4.24
C GLU A 16 13.69 -8.18 -5.60
N SER A 17 12.89 -8.14 -6.65
CA SER A 17 13.42 -8.24 -8.00
C SER A 17 14.35 -7.05 -8.21
N LEU A 18 15.54 -7.22 -8.76
CA LEU A 18 16.50 -6.12 -9.00
C LEU A 18 15.91 -4.95 -9.82
N LYS A 19 14.73 -5.16 -10.45
CA LYS A 19 13.93 -4.14 -11.16
C LYS A 19 12.99 -3.33 -10.24
N GLN A 20 12.64 -3.80 -9.05
CA GLN A 20 11.79 -3.08 -8.12
C GLN A 20 12.42 -1.77 -7.63
N PRO A 21 13.68 -1.75 -7.18
CA PRO A 21 14.29 -0.52 -6.68
C PRO A 21 14.35 0.58 -7.75
N SER A 22 14.66 0.24 -9.00
CA SER A 22 14.74 1.22 -10.09
C SER A 22 13.37 1.78 -10.48
N VAL A 23 12.33 0.95 -10.49
CA VAL A 23 10.95 1.39 -10.73
C VAL A 23 10.45 2.24 -9.57
N LEU A 24 10.73 1.85 -8.33
CA LEU A 24 10.32 2.59 -7.14
C LEU A 24 11.06 3.92 -7.01
N ASN A 25 12.32 4.01 -7.43
CA ASN A 25 13.14 5.21 -7.37
C ASN A 25 13.01 6.10 -8.61
N ALA A 26 12.17 5.73 -9.58
CA ALA A 26 11.83 6.60 -10.68
C ALA A 26 11.32 7.94 -10.13
N ARG A 27 11.84 9.05 -10.67
CA ARG A 27 11.58 10.42 -10.19
C ARG A 27 10.08 10.71 -10.03
N GLU A 28 9.26 10.19 -10.94
CA GLU A 28 7.81 10.31 -10.90
C GLU A 28 7.19 9.58 -9.71
N LYS A 29 7.68 8.39 -9.36
CA LYS A 29 7.21 7.62 -8.19
C LYS A 29 7.59 8.30 -6.89
N VAL A 30 8.77 8.91 -6.82
CA VAL A 30 9.20 9.71 -5.66
C VAL A 30 8.28 10.92 -5.49
N LYS A 31 8.03 11.67 -6.57
CA LYS A 31 7.12 12.81 -6.54
C LYS A 31 5.69 12.40 -6.13
N GLN A 32 5.15 11.35 -6.73
CA GLN A 32 3.83 10.80 -6.39
C GLN A 32 3.74 10.42 -4.90
N ARG A 33 4.80 9.85 -4.30
CA ARG A 33 4.81 9.56 -2.86
C ARG A 33 4.73 10.83 -2.02
N MET A 34 5.46 11.88 -2.38
CA MET A 34 5.38 13.17 -1.68
C MET A 34 3.97 13.77 -1.76
N ASP A 35 3.38 13.77 -2.96
CA ASP A 35 2.02 14.29 -3.18
C ASP A 35 0.99 13.48 -2.39
N ASN A 36 1.10 12.15 -2.40
CA ASN A 36 0.23 11.25 -1.62
C ASN A 36 0.39 11.45 -0.12
N GLU A 37 1.62 11.63 0.38
CA GLU A 37 1.85 11.90 1.79
C GLU A 37 1.23 13.22 2.23
N MET A 38 1.35 14.27 1.41
CA MET A 38 0.71 15.55 1.69
C MET A 38 -0.81 15.40 1.74
N TYR A 39 -1.39 14.71 0.76
CA TYR A 39 -2.82 14.45 0.70
C TYR A 39 -3.31 13.64 1.93
N LEU A 40 -2.62 12.56 2.28
CA LEU A 40 -2.96 11.74 3.45
C LEU A 40 -2.75 12.47 4.79
N ARG A 41 -1.86 13.46 4.86
CA ARG A 41 -1.75 14.34 6.04
C ARG A 41 -2.94 15.29 6.15
N ALA A 42 -3.45 15.79 5.04
CA ALA A 42 -4.64 16.63 5.00
C ALA A 42 -5.94 15.85 5.30
N HIS A 43 -5.94 14.55 5.04
CA HIS A 43 -7.12 13.67 5.15
C HIS A 43 -6.88 12.49 6.11
N PRO A 44 -6.82 12.71 7.44
CA PRO A 44 -6.59 11.66 8.42
C PRO A 44 -7.67 10.56 8.43
N GLU A 45 -8.89 10.86 8.01
CA GLU A 45 -10.00 9.92 7.83
C GLU A 45 -9.65 8.81 6.83
N LEU A 46 -8.92 9.15 5.76
CA LEU A 46 -8.51 8.18 4.75
C LEU A 46 -7.50 7.18 5.31
N LYS A 47 -6.62 7.59 6.22
CA LYS A 47 -5.68 6.67 6.88
C LYS A 47 -6.42 5.61 7.69
N GLN A 48 -7.45 6.00 8.44
CA GLN A 48 -8.26 5.06 9.22
C GLN A 48 -9.02 4.10 8.31
N MET A 49 -9.58 4.61 7.22
CA MET A 49 -10.30 3.81 6.23
C MET A 49 -9.38 2.77 5.55
N ILE A 50 -8.17 3.19 5.15
CA ILE A 50 -7.16 2.28 4.57
C ILE A 50 -6.77 1.20 5.59
N ALA A 51 -6.52 1.58 6.85
CA ALA A 51 -6.18 0.63 7.90
C ALA A 51 -7.28 -0.43 8.08
N LYS A 52 -8.55 -0.01 8.18
CA LYS A 52 -9.69 -0.94 8.28
C LYS A 52 -9.82 -1.87 7.07
N ALA A 53 -9.62 -1.34 5.86
CA ALA A 53 -9.67 -2.15 4.65
C ALA A 53 -8.56 -3.22 4.63
N VAL A 54 -7.35 -2.85 5.06
CA VAL A 54 -6.22 -3.80 5.18
C VAL A 54 -6.53 -4.87 6.24
N ASP A 55 -7.02 -4.47 7.41
CA ASP A 55 -7.41 -5.41 8.47
C ASP A 55 -8.48 -6.39 7.98
N TYR A 56 -9.51 -5.90 7.27
CA TYR A 56 -10.53 -6.74 6.66
C TYR A 56 -9.92 -7.79 5.72
N ILE A 57 -9.03 -7.39 4.81
CA ILE A 57 -8.40 -8.31 3.85
C ILE A 57 -7.56 -9.37 4.57
N LEU A 58 -6.79 -8.96 5.59
CA LEU A 58 -5.95 -9.88 6.36
C LEU A 58 -6.77 -10.88 7.18
N LEU A 59 -7.92 -10.44 7.73
CA LEU A 59 -8.80 -11.27 8.54
C LEU A 59 -9.65 -12.23 7.71
N THR A 60 -10.15 -11.78 6.56
CA THR A 60 -11.06 -12.57 5.72
C THR A 60 -10.37 -13.67 4.93
N LYS A 61 -9.02 -13.63 4.80
CA LYS A 61 -8.22 -14.59 4.02
C LYS A 61 -8.89 -14.94 2.68
N PRO A 62 -9.06 -13.95 1.81
CA PRO A 62 -9.89 -14.09 0.63
C PRO A 62 -9.41 -15.21 -0.31
N GLU A 63 -10.36 -15.91 -0.91
CA GLU A 63 -10.09 -16.95 -1.91
C GLU A 63 -9.38 -16.39 -3.16
N THR A 64 -9.65 -15.13 -3.50
CA THR A 64 -9.01 -14.44 -4.61
C THR A 64 -7.87 -13.54 -4.12
N ARG A 65 -6.77 -13.55 -4.86
CA ARG A 65 -5.63 -12.61 -4.66
C ARG A 65 -5.88 -11.24 -5.31
N ASP A 66 -7.06 -11.03 -5.88
CA ASP A 66 -7.44 -9.77 -6.51
C ASP A 66 -7.76 -8.73 -5.43
N LEU A 67 -6.78 -7.88 -5.13
CA LEU A 67 -6.90 -6.84 -4.12
C LEU A 67 -8.02 -5.85 -4.44
N HIS A 68 -8.22 -5.51 -5.72
CA HIS A 68 -9.26 -4.56 -6.12
C HIS A 68 -10.65 -5.11 -5.78
N GLN A 69 -10.90 -6.37 -6.14
CA GLN A 69 -12.15 -7.04 -5.81
C GLN A 69 -12.41 -7.07 -4.29
N GLN A 70 -11.39 -7.30 -3.48
CA GLN A 70 -11.54 -7.37 -2.03
C GLN A 70 -11.80 -6.01 -1.39
N ILE A 71 -11.11 -4.97 -1.85
CA ILE A 71 -11.36 -3.60 -1.43
C ILE A 71 -12.79 -3.17 -1.81
N CYS A 72 -13.26 -3.52 -3.01
CA CYS A 72 -14.65 -3.25 -3.40
C CYS A 72 -15.66 -3.95 -2.49
N LYS A 73 -15.44 -5.23 -2.14
CA LYS A 73 -16.30 -5.95 -1.21
C LYS A 73 -16.37 -5.28 0.16
N PHE A 74 -15.22 -4.83 0.69
CA PHE A 74 -15.16 -4.07 1.94
C PHE A 74 -16.05 -2.82 1.90
N PHE A 75 -15.91 -1.99 0.85
CA PHE A 75 -16.72 -0.76 0.72
C PHE A 75 -18.20 -1.03 0.44
N MET A 76 -18.53 -2.13 -0.24
CA MET A 76 -19.93 -2.53 -0.46
C MET A 76 -20.62 -2.99 0.83
N GLN A 77 -19.89 -3.52 1.81
CA GLN A 77 -20.45 -3.92 3.12
C GLN A 77 -20.76 -2.72 4.02
N GLU A 78 -19.98 -1.64 3.93
CA GLU A 78 -20.14 -0.43 4.74
C GLU A 78 -21.15 0.60 4.16
N ASN A 79 -21.96 0.22 3.16
CA ASN A 79 -22.97 1.10 2.53
C ASN A 79 -22.36 2.31 1.77
N LEU A 80 -21.10 2.22 1.31
CA LEU A 80 -20.39 3.21 0.49
C LEU A 80 -20.38 2.81 -1.00
N ARG A 81 -21.58 2.61 -1.58
CA ARG A 81 -21.78 2.03 -2.92
C ARG A 81 -21.17 2.82 -4.09
N ASP A 82 -20.88 4.10 -3.92
CA ASP A 82 -20.52 4.97 -5.05
C ASP A 82 -19.05 4.85 -5.50
N ILE A 83 -18.18 4.21 -4.70
CA ILE A 83 -16.74 4.13 -4.99
C ILE A 83 -16.42 3.01 -6.00
N CYS A 84 -17.27 1.97 -6.10
CA CYS A 84 -16.93 0.74 -6.82
C CYS A 84 -17.47 0.65 -8.26
N ASN A 85 -18.21 1.65 -8.75
CA ASN A 85 -18.93 1.57 -10.03
C ASN A 85 -18.27 2.31 -11.22
N ASN A 86 -17.01 2.71 -11.12
CA ASN A 86 -16.31 3.48 -12.18
C ASN A 86 -15.07 2.77 -12.76
N HIS A 87 -15.13 1.45 -12.96
CA HIS A 87 -14.17 0.75 -13.82
C HIS A 87 -14.76 -0.47 -14.51
#